data_AF-A0A0B6AED7-F1
#
_entry.id   AF-A0A0B6AED7-F1
#
_cell.length_a   1.000
_cell.length_b   1.000
_cell.length_c   1.000
_cell.angle_alpha   90.00
_cell.angle_beta   90.00
_cell.angle_gamma   90.00
#
_symmetry.space_group_name_H-M   'P 1'
#
loop_
_entity.id
_entity.type
_entity.pdbx_description
1 polymer ?
#
loop_
_entity_poly.entity_id
_entity_poly.type
_entity_poly.pdbx_seq_one_letter_code
_entity_poly.pdbx_strand_id
1 'polypeptide(L)' 'MLYLCIGVELLFTILTRFVQVRYLKDMVTLLFNGKSSESGVSSFQSLTLALSGRVGVGNIAGVATAIAFGGPRAVF' A
#
# COMPACT_ATOMS: atom_id res chain seq x y z
N MET A 1 5.05 -18.01 -10.61
CA MET A 1 4.09 -16.95 -10.24
C MET A 1 4.78 -15.78 -9.53
N LEU A 2 5.51 -16.00 -8.43
CA LEU A 2 6.19 -14.91 -7.71
C LEU A 2 7.10 -14.05 -8.60
N TYR A 3 7.98 -14.68 -9.40
CA TYR A 3 8.88 -13.98 -10.31
C TYR A 3 8.17 -13.15 -11.39
N LEU A 4 7.00 -13.60 -11.85
CA LEU A 4 6.21 -12.86 -12.85
C LEU A 4 5.58 -11.62 -12.23
N CYS A 5 5.03 -11.73 -11.01
CA CYS A 5 4.48 -10.59 -10.27
C CYS A 5 5.56 -9.52 -10.04
N ILE A 6 6.71 -9.93 -9.48
CA ILE A 6 7.81 -9.00 -9.20
C ILE A 6 8.30 -8.33 -10.50
N GLY A 7 8.40 -9.08 -11.60
CA GLY A 7 8.79 -8.53 -12.90
C GLY A 7 7.80 -7.48 -13.42
N VAL A 8 6.49 -7.73 -13.33
CA VAL A 8 5.45 -6.79 -13.75
C VAL A 8 5.43 -5.55 -12.87
N GLU A 9 5.53 -5.72 -11.54
CA GLU A 9 5.59 -4.63 -10.57
C GLU A 9 6.79 -3.71 -10.83
N LEU A 10 7.98 -4.29 -11.03
CA LEU A 10 9.19 -3.53 -11.31
C LEU A 10 9.11 -2.80 -12.66
N LEU A 11 8.57 -3.45 -13.69
CA LEU A 11 8.41 -2.87 -15.02
C LEU A 11 7.45 -1.67 -14.96
N PHE A 12 6.31 -1.80 -14.28
CA PHE A 12 5.38 -0.69 -14.06
C PHE A 12 6.00 0.45 -13.25
N THR A 13 6.74 0.15 -12.19
CA THR A 13 7.43 1.16 -11.37
C THR A 13 8.48 1.94 -12.17
N ILE A 14 9.23 1.27 -13.05
CA ILE A 14 10.22 1.93 -13.93
C ILE A 14 9.53 2.78 -15.00
N LEU A 15 8.52 2.24 -15.69
CA LEU A 15 7.78 2.96 -16.75
C LEU A 15 7.09 4.22 -16.21
N THR A 16 6.50 4.13 -15.02
CA THR A 16 5.83 5.25 -14.36
C THR A 16 6.81 6.20 -13.65
N ARG A 17 8.12 5.97 -13.79
CA ARG A 17 9.20 6.77 -13.19
C ARG A 17 9.04 6.95 -11.68
N PHE A 18 8.72 5.86 -10.97
CA PHE A 18 8.51 5.82 -9.53
C PHE A 18 7.42 6.79 -9.05
N VAL A 19 6.28 6.84 -9.77
CA VAL A 19 5.13 7.69 -9.45
C VAL A 19 4.67 7.54 -7.99
N GLN A 20 4.74 6.32 -7.46
CA GLN A 20 4.36 5.97 -6.08
C GLN A 20 5.16 6.76 -5.03
N VAL A 21 6.46 7.00 -5.29
CA VAL A 21 7.34 7.77 -4.40
C VAL A 21 7.22 9.27 -4.70
N ARG A 22 7.16 9.64 -5.99
CA ARG A 22 7.10 11.03 -6.43
C ARG A 22 5.87 11.77 -5.91
N TYR A 23 4.70 11.15 -6.02
CA TYR A 23 3.41 11.77 -5.67
C TYR A 23 2.93 11.40 -4.27
N LEU A 24 3.74 10.70 -3.48
CA LEU A 24 3.34 10.32 -2.11
C LEU A 24 3.00 11.56 -1.26
N LYS A 25 3.80 12.62 -1.39
CA LYS A 25 3.57 13.89 -0.68
C LYS A 25 2.27 14.54 -1.12
N ASP A 26 2.05 14.66 -2.43
CA ASP A 26 0.84 15.25 -2.98
C ASP A 26 -0.40 14.44 -2.60
N MET A 27 -0.32 13.10 -2.61
CA MET A 27 -1.40 12.22 -2.17
C MET A 27 -1.76 12.46 -0.70
N VAL A 28 -0.76 12.51 0.19
CA VAL A 28 -0.98 12.79 1.63
C VAL A 28 -1.61 14.17 1.82
N THR A 29 -1.07 15.20 1.16
CA THR A 29 -1.65 16.55 1.21
C THR A 29 -3.09 16.59 0.71
N LEU A 30 -3.42 15.89 -0.38
CA LEU A 30 -4.78 15.80 -0.92
C LEU A 30 -5.73 14.97 -0.04
N LEU A 31 -5.20 14.01 0.71
CA LEU A 31 -5.97 13.21 1.68
C LEU A 31 -6.39 14.03 2.90
N PHE A 32 -5.49 14.88 3.40
CA PHE A 32 -5.74 15.70 4.60
C PHE A 32 -6.39 17.06 4.29
N ASN A 33 -6.12 17.65 3.11
CA ASN A 33 -6.71 18.93 2.70
C ASN A 33 -7.85 18.77 1.65
N GLY A 34 -8.17 17.53 1.27
CA GLY A 34 -9.22 17.24 0.30
C GLY A 34 -10.59 17.66 0.79
N LYS A 35 -11.21 18.62 0.11
CA LYS A 35 -12.62 18.99 0.34
C LYS A 35 -13.51 17.78 0.08
N SER A 36 -14.56 17.62 0.88
CA SER A 36 -15.59 16.60 0.68
C SER A 36 -16.09 16.64 -0.76
N SER A 37 -15.90 15.55 -1.50
CA SER A 37 -16.48 15.39 -2.84
C SER A 37 -18.00 15.31 -2.71
N GLU A 38 -18.74 15.99 -3.58
CA GLU A 38 -20.21 15.97 -3.63
C GLU A 38 -20.80 14.58 -3.96
N SER A 39 -19.96 13.58 -4.26
CA SER A 39 -20.37 12.21 -4.63
C SER A 39 -20.50 11.21 -3.46
N GLY A 40 -20.56 11.68 -2.21
CA GLY A 40 -21.03 10.87 -1.07
C GLY A 40 -19.95 10.15 -0.25
N VAL A 41 -18.67 10.19 -0.63
CA VAL A 41 -17.56 9.61 0.17
C VAL A 41 -16.28 10.45 0.04
N SER A 42 -15.65 10.81 1.15
CA SER A 42 -14.38 11.56 1.20
C SER A 42 -13.20 10.71 0.71
N SER A 43 -12.14 11.35 0.18
CA SER A 43 -10.87 10.69 -0.18
C SER A 43 -10.27 9.89 0.98
N PHE A 44 -10.40 10.40 2.21
CA PHE A 44 -9.96 9.69 3.42
C PHE A 44 -10.83 8.48 3.74
N GLN A 45 -12.15 8.60 3.56
CA GLN A 45 -13.08 7.48 3.76
C GLN A 45 -12.85 6.38 2.73
N SER A 46 -12.58 6.73 1.47
CA SER A 46 -12.23 5.76 0.42
C SER A 46 -10.93 5.02 0.72
N LEU A 47 -9.90 5.74 1.21
CA LEU A 47 -8.65 5.13 1.67
C LEU A 47 -8.91 4.18 2.85
N THR A 48 -9.67 4.62 3.85
CA THR A 48 -9.96 3.83 5.06
C THR A 48 -10.74 2.57 4.71
N LEU A 49 -11.71 2.67 3.80
CA LEU A 49 -12.46 1.52 3.30
C LEU A 49 -11.54 0.51 2.59
N ALA A 50 -10.63 0.99 1.75
CA ALA A 50 -9.65 0.14 1.08
C ALA A 50 -8.61 -0.47 2.04
N LEU A 51 -8.22 0.26 3.11
CA LEU A 51 -7.32 -0.24 4.15
C LEU A 51 -7.99 -1.30 5.01
N SER A 52 -9.28 -1.13 5.34
CA SER A 52 -10.06 -2.10 6.10
C SER A 52 -10.03 -3.49 5.46
N GLY A 53 -10.11 -3.58 4.14
CA GLY A 53 -10.04 -4.85 3.41
C GLY A 53 -8.64 -5.49 3.36
N ARG A 54 -7.57 -4.75 3.67
CA ARG A 54 -6.18 -5.22 3.59
C ARG A 54 -5.49 -5.39 4.94
N VAL A 55 -5.98 -4.73 5.99
CA VAL A 55 -5.44 -4.82 7.35
C VAL A 55 -6.24 -5.85 8.13
N GLY A 56 -5.59 -6.93 8.57
CA GLY A 56 -6.24 -7.96 9.36
C GLY A 56 -5.26 -8.89 10.07
N VAL A 57 -5.80 -9.88 10.77
CA VAL A 57 -5.03 -10.88 11.54
C VAL A 57 -4.00 -11.59 10.67
N GLY A 58 -4.30 -11.80 9.39
CA GLY A 58 -3.37 -12.43 8.43
C GLY A 58 -2.05 -11.66 8.24
N ASN A 59 -2.05 -10.33 8.24
CA ASN A 59 -0.80 -9.57 8.14
C ASN A 59 0.02 -9.67 9.44
N ILE A 60 -0.64 -9.65 10.59
CA ILE A 60 0.04 -9.75 11.90
C ILE A 60 0.61 -11.16 12.09
N ALA A 61 -0.21 -12.18 11.89
CA ALA A 61 0.19 -13.57 11.99
C ALA A 61 1.24 -13.93 10.94
N GLY A 62 1.08 -13.46 9.70
CA GLY A 62 2.04 -13.68 8.62
C GLY A 62 3.43 -13.11 8.92
N VAL A 63 3.50 -11.87 9.44
CA VAL A 63 4.76 -11.27 9.89
C VAL A 63 5.34 -12.03 11.08
N ALA A 64 4.53 -12.40 12.07
CA ALA A 64 4.99 -13.17 13.22
C ALA A 64 5.55 -14.54 12.80
N THR A 65 4.88 -15.24 11.89
CA THR A 65 5.34 -16.51 11.31
C THR A 65 6.62 -16.32 10.50
N ALA A 66 6.70 -15.27 9.67
CA ALA A 66 7.91 -14.98 8.90
C ALA A 66 9.13 -14.72 9.80
N ILE A 67 8.96 -14.00 10.91
CA ILE A 67 10.03 -13.78 11.90
C ILE A 67 10.36 -15.07 12.66
N ALA A 68 9.35 -15.84 13.07
CA ALA A 68 9.54 -17.07 13.83
C ALA A 68 10.36 -18.12 13.04
N PHE A 69 10.12 -18.23 11.73
CA PHE A 69 10.80 -19.20 10.88
C PHE A 69 12.04 -18.64 10.16
N GLY A 70 12.05 -17.36 9.79
CA GLY A 70 13.11 -16.73 9.01
C GLY A 70 14.07 -15.84 9.82
N GLY A 71 13.81 -15.66 11.12
CA GLY A 71 14.51 -14.73 11.97
C GLY A 71 14.15 -13.26 11.69
N PRO A 72 14.72 -12.30 12.45
CA PRO A 72 14.41 -10.87 12.32
C PRO A 72 14.69 -10.30 10.91
N ARG A 73 15.56 -10.97 10.15
CA ARG A 73 15.91 -10.60 8.76
C ARG A 73 14.79 -10.84 7.75
N ALA A 74 13.71 -11.53 8.10
CA ALA A 74 12.59 -11.76 7.19
C ALA A 74 11.76 -10.48 6.91
N VAL A 75 11.94 -9.43 7.70
CA VAL A 75 11.19 -8.16 7.61
C VAL A 75 11.93 -7.10 6.78
N PHE A 76 13.25 -7.24 6.59
CA PHE A 76 14.13 -6.24 6.00
C PHE A 76 14.86 -6.75 4.76
#